data_AF-A0AAD3CSJ3-F1
#
_entry.id   AF-A0AAD3CSJ3-F1
#
_cell.length_a   1.000
_cell.length_b   1.000
_cell.length_c   1.000
_cell.angle_alpha   90.00
_cell.angle_beta   90.00
_cell.angle_gamma   90.00
#
_symmetry.space_group_name_H-M   'P 1'
#
loop_
_entity.id
_entity.type
_entity.pdbx_description
1 polymer ?
#
loop_
_entity_poly.entity_id
_entity_poly.type
_entity_poly.pdbx_seq_one_letter_code
_entity_poly.pdbx_strand_id
1 'polypeptide(L)'
;MIHPVARKPKRVLAKFVVSAVLLLNLNTNLMERSSILSEHRGLTRALENGGCSIEPVAEFKTPDANATRTLLTSYPGSGKRFAWLIMSALTNYDVADDWDFPGNLNENVLTLKTSFPNPNGIWSWENQMNQVVLLLRNPRWAIPSFHTMRYELDFADDWLSSFYRIPYIYTERPSVALWNSWRDANFDIELQAYVDHLEFWMQGGLEAETGNISPYCADNDIDCRPKAVIDFDNFYKENPDVDFFQLAGILDKTYNSTAVEMLAASARVCALDKVYEKTDLRHNNNRQGSGPTAQEFLFTSTQLQTMQDKVTEVRDKYDALAQGDVNSLEHELVAVLDKYIAEINGEKTLMLQVETGY
;
A
#
# COMPACT_ATOMS: atom_id res chain seq x y z
N MET A 1 8.17 -73.25 28.59
CA MET A 1 7.29 -72.74 27.51
C MET A 1 7.41 -71.23 27.48
N ILE A 2 8.09 -70.68 26.47
CA ILE A 2 8.27 -69.24 26.27
C ILE A 2 7.50 -68.92 24.99
N HIS A 3 6.43 -68.14 25.10
CA HIS A 3 5.67 -67.65 23.96
C HIS A 3 6.36 -66.40 23.35
N PRO A 4 6.48 -66.29 22.02
CA PRO A 4 6.94 -65.08 21.38
C PRO A 4 5.78 -64.09 21.21
N VAL A 5 5.97 -62.85 21.65
CA VAL A 5 5.05 -61.73 21.40
C VAL A 5 5.41 -61.09 20.05
N ALA A 6 4.54 -61.28 19.06
CA ALA A 6 4.65 -60.67 17.74
C ALA A 6 4.33 -59.16 17.80
N ARG A 7 5.32 -58.30 17.54
CA ARG A 7 5.09 -56.85 17.30
C ARG A 7 4.70 -56.65 15.83
N LYS A 8 3.53 -56.04 15.58
CA LYS A 8 3.11 -55.56 14.24
C LYS A 8 3.52 -54.09 14.05
N PRO A 9 4.35 -53.73 13.06
CA PRO A 9 4.57 -52.34 12.67
C PRO A 9 3.80 -52.04 11.38
N LYS A 10 2.56 -51.51 11.46
CA LYS A 10 1.80 -51.10 10.26
C LYS A 10 0.95 -49.83 10.42
N ARG A 11 1.30 -48.92 11.35
CA ARG A 11 0.56 -47.64 11.52
C ARG A 11 1.38 -46.36 11.30
N VAL A 12 2.68 -46.48 11.03
CA VAL A 12 3.55 -45.31 10.81
C VAL A 12 3.51 -44.85 9.34
N LEU A 13 3.43 -45.78 8.38
CA LEU A 13 3.49 -45.44 6.95
C LEU A 13 2.28 -44.61 6.44
N ALA A 14 1.07 -44.88 6.97
CA ALA A 14 -0.15 -44.20 6.51
C ALA A 14 -0.20 -42.71 6.91
N LYS A 15 0.41 -42.32 8.03
CA LYS A 15 0.46 -40.92 8.46
C LYS A 15 1.39 -40.06 7.57
N PHE A 16 2.48 -40.64 7.07
CA PHE A 16 3.39 -39.94 6.17
C PHE A 16 2.77 -39.65 4.79
N VAL A 17 1.99 -40.59 4.24
CA VAL A 17 1.35 -40.42 2.93
C VAL A 17 0.28 -39.32 2.96
N VAL A 18 -0.55 -39.25 4.01
CA VAL A 18 -1.57 -38.20 4.14
C VAL A 18 -0.93 -36.82 4.30
N SER A 19 0.15 -36.72 5.08
CA SER A 19 0.90 -35.46 5.25
C SER A 19 1.53 -34.98 3.94
N ALA A 20 2.12 -35.88 3.15
CA ALA A 20 2.73 -35.54 1.86
C ALA A 20 1.69 -35.10 0.81
N VAL A 21 0.52 -35.75 0.76
CA VAL A 21 -0.56 -35.37 -0.17
C VAL A 21 -1.18 -34.02 0.22
N LEU A 22 -1.29 -33.71 1.52
CA LEU A 22 -1.76 -32.39 1.96
C LEU A 22 -0.76 -31.29 1.59
N LEU A 23 0.54 -31.52 1.80
CA LEU A 23 1.60 -30.57 1.44
C LEU A 23 1.68 -30.35 -0.08
N LEU A 24 1.48 -31.39 -0.90
CA LEU A 24 1.48 -31.27 -2.36
C LEU A 24 0.26 -30.49 -2.87
N ASN A 25 -0.94 -30.76 -2.35
CA ASN A 25 -2.16 -30.02 -2.76
C ASN A 25 -2.13 -28.55 -2.31
N LEU A 26 -1.51 -28.26 -1.17
CA LEU A 26 -1.25 -26.89 -0.74
C LEU A 26 -0.34 -26.19 -1.75
N ASN A 27 0.77 -26.82 -2.14
CA ASN A 27 1.76 -26.21 -3.03
C ASN A 27 1.22 -25.92 -4.45
N THR A 28 0.39 -26.81 -5.02
CA THR A 28 -0.20 -26.58 -6.35
C THR A 28 -1.18 -25.41 -6.37
N ASN A 29 -1.98 -25.23 -5.31
CA ASN A 29 -2.86 -24.07 -5.17
C ASN A 29 -2.07 -22.76 -4.98
N LEU A 30 -0.92 -22.82 -4.30
CA LEU A 30 -0.03 -21.66 -4.14
C LEU A 30 0.52 -21.17 -5.48
N MET A 31 1.00 -22.08 -6.33
CA MET A 31 1.54 -21.73 -7.64
C MET A 31 0.47 -21.18 -8.59
N GLU A 32 -0.73 -21.76 -8.61
CA GLU A 32 -1.84 -21.27 -9.44
C GLU A 32 -2.28 -19.86 -9.00
N ARG A 33 -2.34 -19.59 -7.69
CA ARG A 33 -2.69 -18.26 -7.16
C ARG A 33 -1.59 -17.22 -7.38
N SER A 34 -0.32 -17.62 -7.26
CA SER A 34 0.81 -16.77 -7.66
C SER A 34 0.75 -16.45 -9.16
N SER A 35 0.37 -17.42 -10.00
CA SER A 35 0.12 -17.20 -11.42
C SER A 35 -0.99 -16.17 -11.66
N ILE A 36 -2.10 -16.22 -10.93
CA ILE A 36 -3.16 -15.20 -11.04
C ILE A 36 -2.61 -13.83 -10.65
N LEU A 37 -1.86 -13.70 -9.57
CA LEU A 37 -1.23 -12.43 -9.19
C LEU A 37 -0.14 -11.97 -10.19
N SER A 38 0.46 -12.90 -10.92
CA SER A 38 1.49 -12.67 -11.95
C SER A 38 0.89 -12.27 -13.30
N GLU A 39 -0.23 -12.85 -13.72
CA GLU A 39 -0.92 -12.52 -14.98
C GLU A 39 -1.37 -11.05 -15.05
N HIS A 40 -1.51 -10.39 -13.91
CA HIS A 40 -1.86 -8.98 -13.83
C HIS A 40 -0.63 -8.05 -13.93
N ARG A 41 0.59 -8.61 -13.91
CA ARG A 41 1.86 -7.87 -14.00
C ARG A 41 2.26 -7.77 -15.46
N GLY A 42 2.16 -6.55 -15.97
CA GLY A 42 2.64 -6.23 -17.31
C GLY A 42 3.55 -5.03 -17.19
N LEU A 43 4.66 -5.08 -17.90
CA LEU A 43 5.65 -4.01 -17.93
C LEU A 43 5.42 -3.15 -19.16
N THR A 44 5.72 -1.86 -19.02
CA THR A 44 5.52 -0.92 -20.12
C THR A 44 6.76 -0.84 -20.98
N ARG A 45 6.58 -0.98 -22.30
CA ARG A 45 7.61 -0.76 -23.31
C ARG A 45 7.28 0.49 -24.12
N ALA A 46 8.27 1.37 -24.29
CA ALA A 46 8.14 2.52 -25.19
C ALA A 46 8.16 2.06 -26.66
N LEU A 47 7.29 2.65 -27.47
CA LEU A 47 7.23 2.46 -28.93
C LEU A 47 7.91 3.64 -29.63
N GLU A 48 8.44 3.41 -30.84
CA GLU A 48 9.17 4.44 -31.61
C GLU A 48 8.35 5.69 -31.93
N ASN A 49 7.01 5.57 -31.98
CA ASN A 49 6.09 6.68 -32.23
C ASN A 49 5.73 7.48 -30.95
N GLY A 50 6.42 7.24 -29.83
CA GLY A 50 6.10 7.84 -28.54
C GLY A 50 4.93 7.18 -27.81
N GLY A 51 4.32 6.13 -28.39
CA GLY A 51 3.33 5.29 -27.72
C GLY A 51 3.98 4.32 -26.72
N CYS A 52 3.15 3.45 -26.14
CA CYS A 52 3.59 2.41 -25.22
C CYS A 52 2.74 1.14 -25.37
N SER A 53 3.33 -0.02 -25.05
CA SER A 53 2.62 -1.30 -24.90
C SER A 53 2.82 -1.83 -23.47
N ILE A 54 1.80 -2.49 -22.92
CA ILE A 54 1.97 -3.33 -21.73
C ILE A 54 2.18 -4.76 -22.21
N GLU A 55 3.35 -5.31 -21.94
CA GLU A 55 3.71 -6.69 -22.27
C GLU A 55 3.81 -7.52 -20.98
N PRO A 56 3.42 -8.82 -20.98
CA PRO A 56 3.67 -9.69 -19.85
C PRO A 56 5.15 -9.70 -19.45
N VAL A 57 5.45 -9.76 -18.15
CA VAL A 57 6.82 -9.90 -17.65
C VAL A 57 7.38 -11.24 -18.18
N ALA A 58 8.29 -11.20 -19.15
CA ALA A 58 8.92 -12.41 -19.65
C ALA A 58 9.98 -12.96 -18.69
N GLU A 59 10.67 -12.08 -17.95
CA GLU A 59 11.71 -12.42 -16.98
C GLU A 59 11.81 -11.32 -15.91
N PHE A 60 11.99 -11.71 -14.65
CA PHE A 60 12.21 -10.77 -13.55
C PHE A 60 13.60 -10.15 -13.68
N LYS A 61 13.65 -8.81 -13.76
CA LYS A 61 14.91 -8.08 -13.74
C LYS A 61 15.37 -7.93 -12.29
N THR A 62 16.55 -8.45 -11.97
CA THR A 62 17.26 -8.07 -10.74
C THR A 62 17.94 -6.72 -10.96
N PRO A 63 17.69 -5.70 -10.13
CA PRO A 63 18.38 -4.42 -10.27
C PRO A 63 19.88 -4.58 -9.91
N ASP A 64 20.70 -3.66 -10.42
CA ASP A 64 22.12 -3.60 -10.05
C ASP A 64 22.27 -3.47 -8.53
N ALA A 65 23.32 -4.06 -7.96
CA ALA A 65 23.58 -3.98 -6.52
C ALA A 65 23.76 -2.53 -6.02
N ASN A 66 24.19 -1.62 -6.89
CA ASN A 66 24.37 -0.19 -6.60
C ASN A 66 23.15 0.65 -7.01
N ALA A 67 22.09 0.04 -7.57
CA ALA A 67 20.85 0.75 -7.82
C ALA A 67 20.30 1.24 -6.49
N THR A 68 19.94 2.51 -6.41
CA THR A 68 19.19 3.00 -5.25
C THR A 68 17.84 2.29 -5.21
N ARG A 69 17.39 1.90 -4.02
CA ARG A 69 16.15 1.16 -3.82
C ARG A 69 15.15 2.00 -3.04
N THR A 70 13.89 1.93 -3.46
CA THR A 70 12.84 2.82 -3.00
C THR A 70 11.83 2.10 -2.14
N LEU A 71 11.63 2.58 -0.92
CA LEU A 71 10.51 2.18 -0.07
C LEU A 71 9.31 3.09 -0.37
N LEU A 72 8.25 2.54 -0.96
CA LEU A 72 6.95 3.19 -1.10
C LEU A 72 6.13 2.93 0.16
N THR A 73 6.01 3.93 1.02
CA THR A 73 5.24 3.81 2.27
C THR A 73 3.94 4.58 2.21
N SER A 74 2.93 4.09 2.91
CA SER A 74 1.62 4.73 3.05
C SER A 74 0.79 4.04 4.11
N TYR A 75 -0.19 4.73 4.69
CA TYR A 75 -1.21 4.07 5.52
C TYR A 75 -2.00 3.04 4.67
N PRO A 76 -2.48 1.92 5.24
CA PRO A 76 -3.37 0.99 4.52
C PRO A 76 -4.59 1.68 3.87
N GLY A 77 -5.03 1.23 2.70
CA GLY A 77 -6.19 1.85 2.03
C GLY A 77 -5.91 3.17 1.31
N SER A 78 -4.69 3.70 1.35
CA SER A 78 -4.27 4.93 0.68
C SER A 78 -3.82 4.76 -0.78
N GLY A 79 -4.17 3.64 -1.43
CA GLY A 79 -3.96 3.50 -2.87
C GLY A 79 -2.56 3.05 -3.33
N LYS A 80 -1.71 2.52 -2.42
CA LYS A 80 -0.37 2.00 -2.74
C LYS A 80 -0.29 1.07 -3.95
N ARG A 81 -1.34 0.25 -4.20
CA ARG A 81 -1.38 -0.67 -5.34
C ARG A 81 -1.30 0.08 -6.68
N PHE A 82 -1.96 1.23 -6.80
CA PHE A 82 -1.92 2.03 -8.02
C PHE A 82 -0.54 2.68 -8.19
N ALA A 83 -0.01 3.32 -7.14
CA ALA A 83 1.34 3.89 -7.16
C ALA A 83 2.42 2.84 -7.49
N TRP A 84 2.33 1.64 -6.92
CA TRP A 84 3.17 0.51 -7.32
C TRP A 84 3.08 0.26 -8.82
N LEU A 85 1.89 0.09 -9.40
CA LEU A 85 1.76 -0.24 -10.82
C LEU A 85 2.36 0.84 -11.72
N ILE A 86 2.28 2.11 -11.31
CA ILE A 86 2.98 3.22 -11.97
C ILE A 86 4.50 3.06 -11.85
N MET A 87 5.03 2.80 -10.65
CA MET A 87 6.47 2.58 -10.47
C MET A 87 6.99 1.40 -11.30
N SER A 88 6.27 0.29 -11.36
CA SER A 88 6.60 -0.83 -12.23
C SER A 88 6.56 -0.47 -13.71
N ALA A 89 5.54 0.28 -14.13
CA ALA A 89 5.42 0.75 -15.52
C ALA A 89 6.56 1.70 -15.91
N LEU A 90 6.98 2.57 -15.00
CA LEU A 90 8.06 3.54 -15.24
C LEU A 90 9.46 2.91 -15.22
N THR A 91 9.67 1.86 -14.44
CA THR A 91 11.01 1.27 -14.23
C THR A 91 11.21 -0.03 -15.00
N ASN A 92 10.14 -0.70 -15.43
CA ASN A 92 10.22 -2.05 -15.98
C ASN A 92 10.76 -3.09 -14.95
N TYR A 93 10.64 -2.78 -13.64
CA TYR A 93 10.95 -3.69 -12.53
C TYR A 93 9.69 -4.04 -11.74
N ASP A 94 9.73 -5.22 -11.13
CA ASP A 94 8.69 -5.62 -10.18
C ASP A 94 8.87 -4.92 -8.83
N VAL A 95 7.80 -4.88 -8.04
CA VAL A 95 7.83 -4.32 -6.70
C VAL A 95 7.42 -5.40 -5.72
N ALA A 96 8.21 -5.54 -4.65
CA ALA A 96 7.85 -6.44 -3.57
C ALA A 96 6.87 -5.77 -2.61
N ASP A 97 6.37 -6.55 -1.66
CA ASP A 97 5.67 -6.02 -0.51
C ASP A 97 6.19 -6.56 0.79
N ASP A 98 5.87 -5.83 1.85
CA ASP A 98 6.31 -6.12 3.21
C ASP A 98 5.94 -7.53 3.71
N TRP A 99 4.95 -8.19 3.13
CA TRP A 99 4.54 -9.56 3.49
C TRP A 99 5.08 -10.66 2.56
N ASP A 100 5.95 -10.29 1.61
CA ASP A 100 6.52 -11.18 0.59
C ASP A 100 5.48 -11.99 -0.18
N PHE A 101 4.28 -11.43 -0.43
CA PHE A 101 3.28 -12.17 -1.21
C PHE A 101 3.78 -12.62 -2.59
N PRO A 102 4.65 -11.87 -3.30
CA PRO A 102 5.24 -12.35 -4.54
C PRO A 102 6.36 -13.38 -4.35
N GLY A 103 6.91 -13.55 -3.15
CA GLY A 103 8.09 -14.39 -2.89
C GLY A 103 9.40 -13.81 -3.42
N ASN A 104 9.45 -12.49 -3.67
CA ASN A 104 10.57 -11.80 -4.30
C ASN A 104 11.35 -10.87 -3.36
N LEU A 105 11.06 -10.83 -2.04
CA LEU A 105 11.85 -10.03 -1.09
C LEU A 105 13.34 -10.40 -1.12
N ASN A 106 13.64 -11.68 -1.31
CA ASN A 106 15.03 -12.15 -1.40
C ASN A 106 15.73 -11.78 -2.72
N GLU A 107 15.01 -11.22 -3.70
CA GLU A 107 15.52 -10.95 -5.06
C GLU A 107 16.08 -9.54 -5.22
N ASN A 108 16.37 -8.82 -4.13
CA ASN A 108 16.91 -7.46 -4.17
C ASN A 108 16.03 -6.51 -4.99
N VAL A 109 14.74 -6.40 -4.69
CA VAL A 109 13.83 -5.58 -5.51
C VAL A 109 14.19 -4.09 -5.54
N LEU A 110 13.87 -3.43 -6.66
CA LEU A 110 14.12 -2.00 -6.84
C LEU A 110 13.17 -1.14 -6.00
N THR A 111 11.96 -1.62 -5.80
CA THR A 111 10.95 -0.94 -4.99
C THR A 111 10.25 -1.95 -4.11
N LEU A 112 9.92 -1.53 -2.89
CA LEU A 112 9.11 -2.29 -1.96
C LEU A 112 7.98 -1.41 -1.44
N LYS A 113 6.75 -1.93 -1.40
CA LYS A 113 5.63 -1.24 -0.76
C LYS A 113 5.44 -1.71 0.69
N THR A 114 5.22 -0.78 1.62
CA THR A 114 4.94 -1.12 3.01
C THR A 114 3.78 -0.33 3.60
N SER A 115 3.17 -0.88 4.65
CA SER A 115 2.26 -0.16 5.55
C SER A 115 2.86 0.16 6.91
N PHE A 116 4.08 -0.28 7.19
CA PHE A 116 4.80 0.03 8.44
C PHE A 116 4.86 1.57 8.65
N PRO A 117 4.73 2.08 9.89
CA PRO A 117 4.64 1.37 11.17
C PRO A 117 3.22 0.97 11.59
N ASN A 118 2.23 0.94 10.67
CA ASN A 118 0.90 0.42 11.03
C ASN A 118 1.05 -1.01 11.58
N PRO A 119 0.27 -1.42 12.61
CA PRO A 119 0.37 -2.77 13.20
C PRO A 119 0.16 -3.93 12.20
N ASN A 120 -0.47 -3.68 11.06
CA ASN A 120 -0.68 -4.67 9.99
C ASN A 120 0.44 -4.65 8.91
N GLY A 121 1.42 -3.77 9.04
CA GLY A 121 2.65 -3.77 8.26
C GLY A 121 3.80 -4.36 9.07
N ILE A 122 4.79 -4.93 8.38
CA ILE A 122 5.98 -5.48 9.02
C ILE A 122 7.24 -4.89 8.39
N TRP A 123 8.32 -4.79 9.17
CA TRP A 123 9.63 -4.46 8.65
C TRP A 123 10.32 -5.73 8.15
N SER A 124 10.28 -5.99 6.84
CA SER A 124 10.80 -7.23 6.23
C SER A 124 11.96 -7.03 5.25
N TRP A 125 12.36 -5.78 5.03
CA TRP A 125 13.40 -5.42 4.05
C TRP A 125 14.75 -5.10 4.68
N GLU A 126 14.89 -5.20 6.00
CA GLU A 126 16.14 -4.96 6.71
C GLU A 126 16.81 -3.64 6.27
N ASN A 127 17.99 -3.72 5.66
CA ASN A 127 18.78 -2.61 5.13
C ASN A 127 18.78 -2.52 3.59
N GLN A 128 17.82 -3.16 2.94
CA GLN A 128 17.76 -3.25 1.49
C GLN A 128 17.16 -2.00 0.81
N MET A 129 16.73 -0.99 1.55
CA MET A 129 16.09 0.21 0.99
C MET A 129 16.91 1.45 1.33
N ASN A 130 17.01 2.40 0.40
CA ASN A 130 17.88 3.57 0.55
C ASN A 130 17.12 4.88 0.68
N GLN A 131 15.92 4.95 0.10
CA GLN A 131 15.10 6.16 0.13
C GLN A 131 13.63 5.81 0.34
N VAL A 132 12.86 6.78 0.84
CA VAL A 132 11.43 6.65 1.10
C VAL A 132 10.62 7.58 0.19
N VAL A 133 9.51 7.09 -0.33
CA VAL A 133 8.44 7.91 -0.94
C VAL A 133 7.19 7.73 -0.09
N LEU A 134 6.66 8.82 0.45
CA LEU A 134 5.45 8.81 1.27
C LEU A 134 4.23 9.12 0.40
N LEU A 135 3.34 8.14 0.24
CA LEU A 135 2.05 8.33 -0.41
C LEU A 135 1.00 8.64 0.66
N LEU A 136 0.28 9.74 0.50
CA LEU A 136 -0.79 10.16 1.40
C LEU A 136 -2.15 10.06 0.71
N ARG A 137 -3.18 9.81 1.50
CA ARG A 137 -4.58 9.89 1.08
C ARG A 137 -5.39 10.48 2.21
N ASN A 138 -6.44 11.23 1.92
CA ASN A 138 -7.31 11.78 2.94
C ASN A 138 -7.79 10.65 3.89
N PRO A 139 -7.64 10.78 5.23
CA PRO A 139 -8.05 9.73 6.18
C PRO A 139 -9.54 9.37 6.05
N ARG A 140 -10.37 10.33 5.60
CA ARG A 140 -11.78 10.14 5.24
C ARG A 140 -12.00 9.05 4.20
N TRP A 141 -11.05 8.86 3.29
CA TRP A 141 -11.10 7.82 2.27
C TRP A 141 -10.22 6.61 2.59
N ALA A 142 -9.09 6.83 3.25
CA ALA A 142 -8.13 5.79 3.58
C ALA A 142 -8.70 4.78 4.60
N ILE A 143 -9.30 5.28 5.70
CA ILE A 143 -9.81 4.42 6.79
C ILE A 143 -10.97 3.51 6.32
N PRO A 144 -12.01 3.98 5.62
CA PRO A 144 -13.05 3.08 5.10
C PRO A 144 -12.51 2.09 4.06
N SER A 145 -11.52 2.52 3.26
CA SER A 145 -10.84 1.64 2.30
C SER A 145 -10.06 0.53 3.02
N PHE A 146 -9.38 0.87 4.11
CA PHE A 146 -8.68 -0.10 4.97
C PHE A 146 -9.66 -1.08 5.61
N HIS A 147 -10.75 -0.60 6.20
CA HIS A 147 -11.80 -1.46 6.76
C HIS A 147 -12.33 -2.45 5.74
N THR A 148 -12.62 -1.99 4.52
CA THR A 148 -13.12 -2.91 3.48
C THR A 148 -12.10 -4.01 3.20
N MET A 149 -10.82 -3.67 3.08
CA MET A 149 -9.77 -4.67 2.87
C MET A 149 -9.67 -5.63 4.05
N ARG A 150 -9.80 -5.15 5.30
CA ARG A 150 -9.85 -6.01 6.49
C ARG A 150 -11.06 -6.95 6.44
N TYR A 151 -12.23 -6.45 6.07
CA TYR A 151 -13.44 -7.27 5.92
C TYR A 151 -13.28 -8.35 4.85
N GLU A 152 -12.73 -8.01 3.68
CA GLU A 152 -12.47 -8.98 2.60
C GLU A 152 -11.44 -10.05 3.02
N LEU A 153 -10.51 -9.67 3.90
CA LEU A 153 -9.57 -10.57 4.57
C LEU A 153 -10.16 -11.29 5.79
N ASP A 154 -11.47 -11.15 6.04
CA ASP A 154 -12.16 -11.71 7.21
C ASP A 154 -11.49 -11.35 8.54
N PHE A 155 -10.96 -10.13 8.61
CA PHE A 155 -10.20 -9.59 9.73
C PHE A 155 -9.07 -10.53 10.19
N ALA A 156 -8.44 -11.26 9.27
CA ALA A 156 -7.33 -12.15 9.57
C ALA A 156 -6.16 -11.40 10.24
N ASP A 157 -5.69 -11.89 11.38
CA ASP A 157 -4.60 -11.27 12.16
C ASP A 157 -3.24 -11.94 11.92
N ASP A 158 -3.20 -12.94 11.05
CA ASP A 158 -1.98 -13.66 10.69
C ASP A 158 -1.82 -13.80 9.16
N TRP A 159 -0.57 -14.00 8.74
CA TRP A 159 -0.21 -14.12 7.33
C TRP A 159 -0.93 -15.28 6.64
N LEU A 160 -1.03 -16.44 7.31
CA LEU A 160 -1.58 -17.64 6.68
C LEU A 160 -3.08 -17.48 6.42
N SER A 161 -3.82 -16.95 7.38
CA SER A 161 -5.25 -16.63 7.24
C SER A 161 -5.47 -15.56 6.15
N SER A 162 -4.66 -14.51 6.13
CA SER A 162 -4.71 -13.46 5.10
C SER A 162 -4.43 -14.03 3.71
N PHE A 163 -3.43 -14.90 3.61
CA PHE A 163 -3.03 -15.56 2.37
C PHE A 163 -4.19 -16.36 1.76
N TYR A 164 -4.92 -17.13 2.57
CA TYR A 164 -6.07 -17.89 2.07
C TYR A 164 -7.21 -16.99 1.58
N ARG A 165 -7.29 -15.76 2.09
CA ARG A 165 -8.31 -14.78 1.76
C ARG A 165 -7.98 -13.90 0.55
N ILE A 166 -6.76 -13.95 0.01
CA ILE A 166 -6.35 -13.19 -1.20
C ILE A 166 -7.37 -13.28 -2.35
N PRO A 167 -7.97 -14.43 -2.71
CA PRO A 167 -8.93 -14.47 -3.83
C PRO A 167 -10.23 -13.66 -3.61
N TYR A 168 -10.50 -13.24 -2.38
CA TYR A 168 -11.70 -12.48 -1.99
C TYR A 168 -11.41 -10.98 -1.80
N ILE A 169 -10.16 -10.54 -1.98
CA ILE A 169 -9.84 -9.11 -1.89
C ILE A 169 -10.38 -8.39 -3.12
N TYR A 170 -10.86 -7.16 -2.90
CA TYR A 170 -11.56 -6.33 -3.87
C TYR A 170 -12.84 -6.95 -4.45
N THR A 171 -13.44 -7.98 -3.85
CA THR A 171 -14.64 -8.63 -4.44
C THR A 171 -15.97 -8.12 -3.88
N GLU A 172 -16.02 -7.69 -2.62
CA GLU A 172 -17.27 -7.29 -1.96
C GLU A 172 -17.05 -6.20 -0.91
N ARG A 173 -18.09 -5.37 -0.69
CA ARG A 173 -18.08 -4.39 0.40
C ARG A 173 -18.87 -4.90 1.60
N PRO A 174 -18.43 -4.60 2.83
CA PRO A 174 -19.24 -4.86 4.01
C PRO A 174 -20.54 -4.07 3.97
N SER A 175 -21.58 -4.55 4.64
CA SER A 175 -22.80 -3.76 4.84
C SER A 175 -22.52 -2.47 5.61
N VAL A 176 -23.34 -1.43 5.39
CA VAL A 176 -23.24 -0.16 6.14
C VAL A 176 -23.37 -0.39 7.65
N ALA A 177 -24.20 -1.33 8.09
CA ALA A 177 -24.36 -1.67 9.50
C ALA A 177 -23.07 -2.24 10.11
N LEU A 178 -22.40 -3.14 9.39
CA LEU A 178 -21.13 -3.70 9.82
C LEU A 178 -20.03 -2.63 9.86
N TRP A 179 -19.98 -1.78 8.82
CA TRP A 179 -19.10 -0.61 8.81
C TRP A 179 -19.33 0.30 10.01
N ASN A 180 -20.57 0.72 10.28
CA ASN A 180 -20.87 1.61 11.39
C ASN A 180 -20.41 1.01 12.72
N SER A 181 -20.68 -0.28 12.93
CA SER A 181 -20.24 -0.97 14.15
C SER A 181 -18.71 -1.02 14.27
N TRP A 182 -17.99 -1.28 13.19
CA TRP A 182 -16.53 -1.30 13.21
C TRP A 182 -15.96 0.10 13.39
N ARG A 183 -16.47 1.09 12.63
CA ARG A 183 -16.07 2.49 12.67
C ARG A 183 -16.19 3.02 14.09
N ASP A 184 -17.34 2.84 14.73
CA ASP A 184 -17.57 3.39 16.07
C ASP A 184 -16.67 2.76 17.13
N ALA A 185 -16.24 1.51 16.94
CA ALA A 185 -15.32 0.84 17.85
C ALA A 185 -13.83 1.14 17.59
N ASN A 186 -13.45 1.50 16.36
CA ASN A 186 -12.04 1.59 15.94
C ASN A 186 -11.63 2.99 15.46
N PHE A 187 -12.55 3.95 15.34
CA PHE A 187 -12.30 5.25 14.74
C PHE A 187 -11.07 5.96 15.32
N ASP A 188 -11.01 6.13 16.65
CA ASP A 188 -9.92 6.85 17.29
C ASP A 188 -8.58 6.12 17.14
N ILE A 189 -8.61 4.78 17.22
CA ILE A 189 -7.42 3.93 17.06
C ILE A 189 -6.86 4.08 15.64
N GLU A 190 -7.72 4.00 14.63
CA GLU A 190 -7.31 4.06 13.22
C GLU A 190 -6.91 5.47 12.78
N LEU A 191 -7.58 6.50 13.30
CA LEU A 191 -7.18 7.88 13.09
C LEU A 191 -5.82 8.17 13.71
N GLN A 192 -5.56 7.68 14.93
CA GLN A 192 -4.25 7.84 15.56
C GLN A 192 -3.19 7.05 14.79
N ALA A 193 -3.45 5.81 14.38
CA ALA A 193 -2.53 5.02 13.57
C ALA A 193 -2.22 5.67 12.21
N TYR A 194 -3.17 6.39 11.61
CA TYR A 194 -2.94 7.21 10.41
C TYR A 194 -1.96 8.36 10.69
N VAL A 195 -2.16 9.09 11.79
CA VAL A 195 -1.29 10.20 12.22
C VAL A 195 0.11 9.67 12.54
N ASP A 196 0.22 8.63 13.35
CA ASP A 196 1.50 8.02 13.75
C ASP A 196 2.29 7.53 12.54
N HIS A 197 1.61 6.94 11.54
CA HIS A 197 2.26 6.53 10.30
C HIS A 197 2.91 7.71 9.58
N LEU A 198 2.17 8.80 9.39
CA LEU A 198 2.67 10.01 8.74
C LEU A 198 3.82 10.63 9.53
N GLU A 199 3.64 10.78 10.85
CA GLU A 199 4.61 11.40 11.74
C GLU A 199 5.90 10.62 11.84
N PHE A 200 5.84 9.29 11.86
CA PHE A 200 7.02 8.40 11.87
C PHE A 200 7.92 8.70 10.68
N TRP A 201 7.39 8.65 9.45
CA TRP A 201 8.19 8.85 8.25
C TRP A 201 8.69 10.29 8.15
N MET A 202 7.83 11.28 8.36
CA MET A 202 8.23 12.69 8.26
C MET A 202 9.28 13.12 9.31
N GLN A 203 9.34 12.44 10.46
CA GLN A 203 10.37 12.65 11.49
C GLN A 203 11.57 11.70 11.38
N GLY A 204 11.75 11.05 10.22
CA GLY A 204 12.92 10.20 9.97
C GLY A 204 12.95 8.92 10.82
N GLY A 205 11.79 8.38 11.16
CA GLY A 205 11.63 7.16 11.95
C GLY A 205 11.48 7.37 13.45
N LEU A 206 11.12 8.57 13.90
CA LEU A 206 10.87 8.84 15.32
C LEU A 206 9.61 8.09 15.78
N GLU A 207 9.74 7.26 16.82
CA GLU A 207 8.63 6.53 17.42
C GLU A 207 7.89 7.41 18.43
N ALA A 208 6.57 7.56 18.26
CA ALA A 208 5.75 8.41 19.11
C ALA A 208 5.79 8.00 20.59
N GLU A 209 5.84 6.70 20.88
CA GLU A 209 5.82 6.17 22.24
C GLU A 209 7.13 6.42 23.00
N THR A 210 8.27 6.26 22.32
CA THR A 210 9.60 6.27 22.95
C THR A 210 10.32 7.61 22.79
N GLY A 211 9.95 8.41 21.78
CA GLY A 211 10.67 9.60 21.37
C GLY A 211 12.08 9.31 20.83
N ASN A 212 12.38 8.05 20.50
CA ASN A 212 13.66 7.64 19.91
C ASN A 212 13.48 7.35 18.42
N ILE A 213 14.55 7.51 17.65
CA ILE A 213 14.59 7.01 16.28
C ILE A 213 14.55 5.49 16.34
N SER A 214 13.66 4.90 15.56
CA SER A 214 13.49 3.45 15.49
C SER A 214 14.84 2.80 15.15
N PRO A 215 15.22 1.69 15.82
CA PRO A 215 16.43 0.94 15.48
C PRO A 215 16.46 0.56 14.00
N TYR A 216 15.29 0.35 13.39
CA TYR A 216 15.17 0.07 11.97
C TYR A 216 15.71 1.19 11.08
N CYS A 217 15.57 2.45 11.48
CA CYS A 217 16.11 3.60 10.74
C CYS A 217 17.55 3.91 11.15
N ALA A 218 17.87 3.78 12.45
CA ALA A 218 19.19 4.10 12.97
C ALA A 218 20.29 3.10 12.53
N ASP A 219 19.98 1.80 12.50
CA ASP A 219 20.98 0.75 12.33
C ASP A 219 21.11 0.26 10.87
N ASN A 220 20.11 0.49 10.00
CA ASN A 220 20.05 -0.09 8.66
C ASN A 220 20.49 0.85 7.52
N ASP A 221 21.10 2.00 7.83
CA ASP A 221 21.57 2.99 6.82
C ASP A 221 20.46 3.43 5.83
N ILE A 222 19.19 3.28 6.23
CA ILE A 222 18.04 3.76 5.46
C ILE A 222 17.73 5.19 5.89
N ASP A 223 17.67 6.09 4.91
CA ASP A 223 17.13 7.43 5.16
C ASP A 223 15.60 7.34 5.24
N CYS A 224 15.09 7.16 6.46
CA CYS A 224 13.67 7.07 6.73
C CYS A 224 12.93 8.39 6.47
N ARG A 225 13.61 9.51 6.20
CA ARG A 225 12.94 10.75 5.80
C ARG A 225 12.54 10.65 4.33
N PRO A 226 11.25 10.89 3.98
CA PRO A 226 10.79 10.84 2.60
C PRO A 226 11.60 11.75 1.67
N LYS A 227 11.67 11.38 0.39
CA LYS A 227 12.17 12.21 -0.70
C LYS A 227 11.05 12.89 -1.48
N ALA A 228 9.81 12.42 -1.28
CA ALA A 228 8.57 13.05 -1.74
C ALA A 228 7.44 12.75 -0.78
N VAL A 229 6.48 13.67 -0.78
CA VAL A 229 5.11 13.46 -0.36
C VAL A 229 4.22 13.47 -1.60
N ILE A 230 3.48 12.39 -1.83
CA ILE A 230 2.59 12.23 -3.00
C ILE A 230 1.14 12.27 -2.52
N ASP A 231 0.32 13.19 -3.02
CA ASP A 231 -1.13 13.20 -2.75
C ASP A 231 -1.85 12.21 -3.67
N PHE A 232 -2.26 11.07 -3.12
CA PHE A 232 -2.99 10.04 -3.87
C PHE A 232 -4.26 10.57 -4.53
N ASP A 233 -5.00 11.48 -3.88
CA ASP A 233 -6.27 11.98 -4.41
C ASP A 233 -6.04 12.95 -5.59
N ASN A 234 -4.83 13.48 -5.75
CA ASN A 234 -4.40 14.20 -6.93
C ASN A 234 -3.79 13.24 -7.97
N PHE A 235 -2.84 12.42 -7.54
CA PHE A 235 -2.13 11.42 -8.34
C PHE A 235 -3.05 10.42 -9.05
N TYR A 236 -4.19 10.07 -8.42
CA TYR A 236 -5.21 9.20 -8.97
C TYR A 236 -6.25 9.97 -9.83
N LYS A 237 -5.77 10.76 -10.80
CA LYS A 237 -6.62 11.41 -11.82
C LYS A 237 -6.25 10.92 -13.23
N GLU A 238 -7.24 10.88 -14.12
CA GLU A 238 -7.08 10.38 -15.51
C GLU A 238 -6.04 11.16 -16.33
N ASN A 239 -5.65 12.36 -15.89
CA ASN A 239 -4.59 13.13 -16.53
C ASN A 239 -3.36 13.16 -15.62
N PRO A 240 -2.14 13.02 -16.18
CA PRO A 240 -0.92 13.16 -15.41
C PRO A 240 -0.89 14.54 -14.77
N ASP A 241 -0.58 14.56 -13.48
CA ASP A 241 -0.57 15.75 -12.66
C ASP A 241 0.82 15.99 -12.07
N VAL A 242 0.92 16.99 -11.19
CA VAL A 242 2.19 17.35 -10.54
C VAL A 242 2.76 16.17 -9.75
N ASP A 243 1.93 15.41 -9.05
CA ASP A 243 2.32 14.25 -8.24
C ASP A 243 2.86 13.11 -9.10
N PHE A 244 2.26 12.84 -10.26
CA PHE A 244 2.78 11.85 -11.21
C PHE A 244 4.18 12.21 -11.71
N PHE A 245 4.37 13.46 -12.13
CA PHE A 245 5.67 13.92 -12.60
C PHE A 245 6.70 14.04 -11.46
N GLN A 246 6.27 14.35 -10.23
CA GLN A 246 7.12 14.34 -9.04
C GLN A 246 7.64 12.93 -8.76
N LEU A 247 6.76 11.92 -8.73
CA LEU A 247 7.16 10.52 -8.56
C LEU A 247 8.16 10.10 -9.66
N ALA A 248 7.82 10.36 -10.93
CA ALA A 248 8.69 10.01 -12.04
C ALA A 248 10.05 10.72 -11.98
N GLY A 249 10.06 12.01 -11.59
CA GLY A 249 11.28 12.81 -11.45
C GLY A 249 12.19 12.35 -10.31
N ILE A 250 11.62 11.84 -9.22
CA ILE A 250 12.41 11.22 -8.13
C ILE A 250 13.05 9.93 -8.61
N LEU A 251 12.29 9.08 -9.29
CA LEU A 251 12.85 7.85 -9.85
C LEU A 251 13.96 8.17 -10.86
N ASP A 252 13.80 9.18 -11.71
CA ASP A 252 14.86 9.62 -12.64
C ASP A 252 16.14 10.09 -11.93
N LYS A 253 15.99 10.95 -10.91
CA LYS A 253 17.13 11.50 -10.17
C LYS A 253 17.85 10.42 -9.38
N THR A 254 17.08 9.53 -8.76
CA THR A 254 17.63 8.52 -7.88
C THR A 254 18.27 7.38 -8.66
N TYR A 255 17.72 7.01 -9.81
CA TYR A 255 18.23 5.90 -10.61
C TYR A 255 19.31 6.29 -11.63
N ASN A 256 19.99 7.42 -11.41
CA ASN A 256 20.85 8.13 -12.36
C ASN A 256 21.80 7.23 -13.20
N SER A 257 21.28 6.81 -14.35
CA SER A 257 21.92 6.68 -15.68
C SER A 257 22.74 5.45 -16.10
N THR A 258 22.94 4.40 -15.29
CA THR A 258 23.34 3.07 -15.85
C THR A 258 22.69 1.86 -15.19
N ALA A 259 22.23 1.97 -13.94
CA ALA A 259 21.81 0.83 -13.15
C ALA A 259 20.35 0.38 -13.41
N VAL A 260 19.49 1.30 -13.83
CA VAL A 260 18.05 1.07 -14.04
C VAL A 260 17.63 1.76 -15.32
N GLU A 261 16.97 1.02 -16.20
CA GLU A 261 16.38 1.54 -17.43
C GLU A 261 15.02 2.16 -17.12
N MET A 262 14.92 3.49 -17.19
CA MET A 262 13.66 4.20 -17.03
C MET A 262 12.89 4.29 -18.34
N LEU A 263 11.56 4.26 -18.26
CA LEU A 263 10.69 4.52 -19.39
C LEU A 263 10.92 5.95 -19.90
N ALA A 264 11.12 6.06 -21.21
CA ALA A 264 11.32 7.32 -21.90
C ALA A 264 10.20 8.32 -21.55
N ALA A 265 10.58 9.58 -21.27
CA ALA A 265 9.66 10.63 -20.83
C ALA A 265 8.44 10.78 -21.75
N SER A 266 8.62 10.64 -23.07
CA SER A 266 7.55 10.72 -24.07
C SER A 266 6.49 9.62 -23.94
N ALA A 267 6.83 8.46 -23.37
CA ALA A 267 5.93 7.31 -23.25
C ALA A 267 5.22 7.24 -21.88
N ARG A 268 5.57 8.10 -20.91
CA ARG A 268 5.07 8.03 -19.53
C ARG A 268 3.58 8.29 -19.39
N VAL A 269 3.05 9.25 -20.15
CA VAL A 269 1.60 9.55 -20.17
C VAL A 269 0.82 8.34 -20.69
N CYS A 270 1.31 7.72 -21.77
CA CYS A 270 0.72 6.47 -22.25
C CYS A 270 0.77 5.37 -21.18
N ALA A 271 1.88 5.25 -20.45
CA ALA A 271 2.00 4.25 -19.38
C ALA A 271 0.94 4.45 -18.28
N LEU A 272 0.73 5.71 -17.88
CA LEU A 272 -0.33 6.10 -16.96
C LEU A 272 -1.71 5.69 -17.50
N ASP A 273 -2.02 6.03 -18.76
CA ASP A 273 -3.27 5.65 -19.42
C ASP A 273 -3.47 4.13 -19.41
N LYS A 274 -2.42 3.36 -19.70
CA LYS A 274 -2.49 1.89 -19.71
C LYS A 274 -2.64 1.29 -18.31
N VAL A 275 -2.01 1.87 -17.30
CA VAL A 275 -2.27 1.47 -15.91
C VAL A 275 -3.72 1.77 -15.55
N TYR A 276 -4.25 2.92 -15.98
CA TYR A 276 -5.67 3.24 -15.80
C TYR A 276 -6.62 2.30 -16.53
N GLU A 277 -6.32 1.90 -17.75
CA GLU A 277 -7.15 0.99 -18.54
C GLU A 277 -7.29 -0.40 -17.90
N LYS A 278 -6.37 -0.79 -16.99
CA LYS A 278 -6.51 -2.05 -16.24
C LYS A 278 -7.77 -2.00 -15.39
N THR A 279 -8.80 -2.69 -15.87
CA THR A 279 -10.18 -2.69 -15.34
C THR A 279 -10.26 -3.05 -13.86
N ASP A 280 -9.33 -3.89 -13.38
CA ASP A 280 -9.28 -4.33 -11.99
C ASP A 280 -8.87 -3.21 -11.01
N LEU A 281 -8.31 -2.11 -11.53
CA LEU A 281 -7.95 -0.94 -10.74
C LEU A 281 -9.03 0.13 -10.72
N ARG A 282 -9.76 0.31 -11.83
CA ARG A 282 -10.72 1.39 -11.96
C ARG A 282 -11.91 1.14 -11.07
N HIS A 283 -12.59 0.03 -11.24
CA HIS A 283 -13.69 -0.39 -10.39
C HIS A 283 -13.82 -1.88 -10.60
N ASN A 284 -13.44 -2.70 -9.61
CA ASN A 284 -13.90 -4.07 -9.66
C ASN A 284 -15.43 -3.99 -9.63
N ASN A 285 -16.07 -4.22 -10.78
CA ASN A 285 -17.52 -4.21 -10.89
C ASN A 285 -18.13 -5.24 -9.93
N ASN A 286 -17.36 -6.25 -9.50
CA ASN A 286 -17.78 -7.16 -8.44
C ASN A 286 -17.91 -6.45 -7.08
N ARG A 287 -17.01 -5.50 -6.76
CA ARG A 287 -17.11 -4.67 -5.54
C ARG A 287 -18.26 -3.66 -5.59
N GLN A 288 -18.70 -3.27 -6.79
CA GLN A 288 -19.85 -2.37 -6.98
C GLN A 288 -21.17 -3.11 -7.26
N GLY A 289 -21.13 -4.39 -7.66
CA GLY A 289 -22.30 -5.24 -7.90
C GLY A 289 -22.80 -5.96 -6.63
N SER A 290 -21.98 -5.98 -5.57
CA SER A 290 -22.28 -6.57 -4.27
C SER A 290 -21.91 -5.60 -3.14
N GLY A 291 -22.91 -4.90 -2.61
CA GLY A 291 -22.79 -4.08 -1.40
C GLY A 291 -22.99 -2.57 -1.61
N PRO A 292 -22.84 -1.78 -0.54
CA PRO A 292 -23.07 -0.33 -0.57
C PRO A 292 -22.05 0.43 -1.43
N THR A 293 -22.44 1.59 -1.93
CA THR A 293 -21.56 2.56 -2.58
C THR A 293 -20.54 3.14 -1.58
N ALA A 294 -19.42 3.67 -2.06
CA ALA A 294 -18.39 4.23 -1.17
C ALA A 294 -18.93 5.44 -0.37
N GLN A 295 -19.90 6.12 -0.96
CA GLN A 295 -20.61 7.28 -0.42
C GLN A 295 -21.52 6.92 0.76
N GLU A 296 -21.86 5.64 0.96
CA GLU A 296 -22.67 5.19 2.10
C GLU A 296 -21.82 4.93 3.36
N PHE A 297 -20.49 4.89 3.24
CA PHE A 297 -19.56 4.70 4.36
C PHE A 297 -19.23 6.04 5.02
N LEU A 298 -20.25 6.70 5.56
CA LEU A 298 -20.14 8.04 6.15
C LEU A 298 -19.53 7.99 7.55
N PHE A 299 -18.89 9.09 7.96
CA PHE A 299 -18.54 9.38 9.36
C PHE A 299 -19.62 10.26 10.00
N THR A 300 -19.72 10.26 11.33
CA THR A 300 -20.58 11.21 12.05
C THR A 300 -19.96 12.61 12.04
N SER A 301 -20.77 13.65 12.30
CA SER A 301 -20.24 15.02 12.41
C SER A 301 -19.15 15.15 13.49
N THR A 302 -19.32 14.47 14.63
CA THR A 302 -18.31 14.39 15.71
C THR A 302 -17.02 13.73 15.23
N GLN A 303 -17.11 12.59 14.54
CA GLN A 303 -15.91 11.91 14.00
C GLN A 303 -15.19 12.79 12.98
N LEU A 304 -15.92 13.46 12.09
CA LEU A 304 -15.32 14.39 11.13
C LEU A 304 -14.65 15.59 11.81
N GLN A 305 -15.21 16.08 12.92
CA GLN A 305 -14.56 17.12 13.73
C GLN A 305 -13.24 16.60 14.33
N THR A 306 -13.25 15.45 14.99
CA THR A 306 -12.03 14.86 15.56
C THR A 306 -10.96 14.61 14.48
N MET A 307 -11.37 14.12 13.31
CA MET A 307 -10.47 13.93 12.17
C MET A 307 -9.88 15.26 11.70
N GLN A 308 -10.70 16.30 11.56
CA GLN A 308 -10.23 17.64 11.20
C GLN A 308 -9.23 18.18 12.23
N ASP A 309 -9.51 18.05 13.51
CA ASP A 309 -8.64 18.55 14.59
C ASP A 309 -7.27 17.85 14.54
N LYS A 310 -7.26 16.53 14.37
CA LYS A 310 -6.01 15.75 14.25
C LYS A 310 -5.20 16.09 12.99
N VAL A 311 -5.86 16.24 11.84
CA VAL A 311 -5.17 16.65 10.60
C VAL A 311 -4.64 18.08 10.72
N THR A 312 -5.38 18.98 11.38
CA THR A 312 -4.97 20.37 11.64
C THR A 312 -3.77 20.42 12.59
N GLU A 313 -3.76 19.61 13.65
CA GLU A 313 -2.64 19.49 14.58
C GLU A 313 -1.33 19.11 13.85
N VAL A 314 -1.37 18.08 13.00
CA VAL A 314 -0.22 17.66 12.18
C VAL A 314 0.20 18.76 11.21
N ARG A 315 -0.77 19.37 10.53
CA ARG A 315 -0.53 20.45 9.57
C ARG A 315 0.16 21.64 10.23
N ASP A 316 -0.32 22.10 11.37
CA ASP A 316 0.24 23.25 12.08
C ASP A 316 1.66 22.97 12.61
N LYS A 317 1.92 21.72 13.06
CA LYS A 317 3.26 21.28 13.42
C LYS A 317 4.25 21.42 12.26
N TYR A 318 3.89 20.94 11.07
CA TYR A 318 4.79 20.98 9.91
C TYR A 318 4.87 22.37 9.26
N ASP A 319 3.82 23.18 9.32
CA ASP A 319 3.87 24.59 8.90
C ASP A 319 4.90 25.37 9.73
N ALA A 320 4.91 25.16 11.05
CA ALA A 320 5.93 25.75 11.93
C ALA A 320 7.36 25.27 11.61
N LEU A 321 7.52 24.01 11.21
CA LEU A 321 8.82 23.42 10.85
C LEU A 321 9.32 23.84 9.47
N ALA A 322 8.43 24.13 8.53
CA ALA A 322 8.80 24.58 7.18
C ALA A 322 9.60 25.89 7.21
N GLN A 323 9.44 26.73 8.25
CA GLN A 323 10.16 28.00 8.44
C GLN A 323 10.16 28.94 7.22
N GLY A 324 9.16 28.81 6.34
CA GLY A 324 9.06 29.57 5.09
C GLY A 324 9.85 29.02 3.90
N ASP A 325 10.52 27.86 4.03
CA ASP A 325 11.10 27.16 2.88
C ASP A 325 10.00 26.48 2.06
N VAL A 326 9.57 27.16 1.00
CA VAL A 326 8.53 26.68 0.07
C VAL A 326 8.94 25.43 -0.72
N ASN A 327 10.21 25.02 -0.68
CA ASN A 327 10.69 23.81 -1.35
C ASN A 327 10.96 22.66 -0.37
N SER A 328 10.59 22.82 0.90
CA SER A 328 10.72 21.77 1.91
C SER A 328 9.61 20.73 1.79
N LEU A 329 9.89 19.50 2.22
CA LEU A 329 8.89 18.43 2.29
C LEU A 329 7.77 18.76 3.27
N GLU A 330 8.10 19.52 4.32
CA GLU A 330 7.14 20.05 5.27
C GLU A 330 6.12 20.97 4.58
N HIS A 331 6.57 21.83 3.67
CA HIS A 331 5.68 22.67 2.87
C HIS A 331 4.80 21.84 1.92
N GLU A 332 5.36 20.84 1.23
CA GLU A 332 4.59 19.93 0.38
C GLU A 332 3.50 19.22 1.20
N LEU A 333 3.85 18.71 2.38
CA LEU A 333 2.91 18.06 3.28
C LEU A 333 1.78 19.00 3.71
N VAL A 334 2.10 20.22 4.14
CA VAL A 334 1.11 21.22 4.57
C VAL A 334 0.09 21.49 3.47
N ALA A 335 0.55 21.62 2.21
CA ALA A 335 -0.35 21.82 1.07
C ALA A 335 -1.35 20.66 0.88
N VAL A 336 -0.90 19.42 1.05
CA VAL A 336 -1.77 18.23 1.01
C VAL A 336 -2.77 18.23 2.17
N LEU A 337 -2.31 18.53 3.38
CA LEU A 337 -3.17 18.52 4.57
C LEU A 337 -4.20 19.65 4.55
N ASP A 338 -3.88 20.84 4.04
CA ASP A 338 -4.85 21.94 3.85
C ASP A 338 -6.01 21.51 2.95
N LYS A 339 -5.73 20.79 1.86
CA LYS A 339 -6.76 20.21 1.00
C LYS A 339 -7.62 19.21 1.76
N TYR A 340 -7.02 18.31 2.53
CA TYR A 340 -7.76 17.31 3.31
C TYR A 340 -8.66 17.96 4.36
N ILE A 341 -8.17 18.99 5.08
CA ILE A 341 -8.95 19.77 6.04
C ILE A 341 -10.18 20.40 5.36
N ALA A 342 -10.00 20.99 4.17
CA ALA A 342 -11.10 21.59 3.42
C ALA A 342 -12.17 20.57 3.02
N GLU A 343 -11.75 19.39 2.56
CA GLU A 343 -12.67 18.30 2.20
C GLU A 343 -13.42 17.73 3.41
N ILE A 344 -12.72 17.49 4.53
CA ILE A 344 -13.33 17.01 5.78
C ILE A 344 -14.35 18.03 6.29
N ASN A 345 -14.02 19.33 6.23
CA ASN A 345 -14.94 20.39 6.62
C ASN A 345 -16.20 20.45 5.75
N GLY A 346 -16.04 20.22 4.44
CA GLY A 346 -17.15 20.11 3.49
C GLY A 346 -18.13 19.00 3.88
N GLU A 347 -17.63 17.78 4.13
CA GLU A 347 -18.48 16.67 4.56
C GLU A 347 -19.10 16.90 5.94
N LYS A 348 -18.34 17.44 6.89
CA LYS A 348 -18.85 17.76 8.24
C LYS A 348 -20.04 18.70 8.16
N THR A 349 -19.98 19.72 7.30
CA THR A 349 -21.06 20.68 7.09
C THR A 349 -22.31 19.99 6.53
N LEU A 350 -22.15 19.08 5.56
CA LEU A 350 -23.26 18.29 5.02
C LEU A 350 -23.88 17.38 6.09
N MET A 351 -23.06 16.72 6.91
CA MET A 351 -23.55 15.85 7.97
C MET A 351 -24.33 16.61 9.05
N LEU A 352 -23.88 17.82 9.41
CA LEU A 352 -24.61 18.68 10.34
C LEU A 352 -25.99 19.10 9.79
N GLN A 353 -26.10 19.37 8.49
CA GLN A 353 -27.39 19.68 7.86
C GLN A 353 -28.36 18.48 7.96
N VAL A 354 -27.86 17.27 7.67
CA VAL A 354 -28.63 16.04 7.78
C VAL A 354 -29.09 15.79 9.23
N GLU A 355 -28.21 15.97 10.21
CA GLU A 355 -28.52 15.77 11.64
C GLU A 355 -29.52 16.79 12.20
N THR A 356 -29.53 18.01 11.67
CA THR A 356 -30.40 19.09 12.11
C THR A 356 -31.72 19.19 11.33
N GLY A 357 -31.88 18.36 10.29
CA GLY A 357 -33.09 18.29 9.47
C GLY A 357 -33.28 19.47 8.51
N TYR A 358 -32.18 20.11 8.09
CA TYR A 358 -32.18 21.19 7.10
C TYR A 358 -31.99 20.69 5.66
#